data_AF-A0A2U1VTN7-F1
#
_entry.id   AF-A0A2U1VTN7-F1
#
_cell.length_a   1.000
_cell.length_b   1.000
_cell.length_c   1.000
_cell.angle_alpha   90.00
_cell.angle_beta   90.00
_cell.angle_gamma   90.00
#
_symmetry.space_group_name_H-M   'P 1'
#
loop_
_entity.id
_entity.type
_entity.pdbx_description
1 polymer ?
#
loop_
_entity_poly.entity_id
_entity_poly.type
_entity_poly.pdbx_seq_one_letter_code
_entity_poly.pdbx_strand_id
1 'polypeptide(L)'
;MPQGTLDRETLEAVGVLARAVERERVPGVLECRLLVNALRRTLDSGRERELTEASRVFRTLDAELRERIVARARVEAQAQARSHALRPDAVTVEVPPVTARRPQQAKGSAGSNFLAALNGLRPAASGKSSRGAAKDRLRAAVDNQRKLDERLEPTLD
;
A
#
# COMPACT_ATOMS: atom_id res chain seq x y z
N MET A 1 -5.86 -24.65 28.30
CA MET A 1 -4.57 -24.21 27.73
C MET A 1 -4.54 -22.69 27.74
N PRO A 2 -3.72 -22.04 28.58
CA PRO A 2 -3.58 -20.58 28.51
C PRO A 2 -2.95 -20.26 27.17
N GLN A 3 -3.63 -19.47 26.34
CA GLN A 3 -3.05 -18.95 25.11
C GLN A 3 -2.22 -17.75 25.56
N GLY A 4 -0.90 -17.92 25.63
CA GLY A 4 0.00 -16.85 26.04
C GLY A 4 -0.10 -15.69 25.06
N THR A 5 -0.15 -14.49 25.60
CA THR A 5 0.14 -13.29 24.82
C THR A 5 1.64 -13.21 24.62
N LEU A 6 2.07 -12.88 23.40
CA LEU A 6 3.47 -12.73 23.06
C LEU A 6 4.08 -11.55 23.80
N ASP A 7 5.32 -11.71 24.21
CA ASP A 7 6.14 -10.65 24.76
C ASP A 7 6.49 -9.60 23.69
N ARG A 8 6.88 -8.41 24.15
CA ARG A 8 7.17 -7.28 23.27
C ARG A 8 8.37 -7.55 22.37
N GLU A 9 9.41 -8.21 22.85
CA GLU A 9 10.61 -8.50 22.08
C GLU A 9 10.29 -9.45 20.92
N THR A 10 9.47 -10.48 21.17
CA THR A 10 8.97 -11.37 20.11
C THR A 10 8.15 -10.62 19.08
N LEU A 11 7.26 -9.71 19.48
CA LEU A 11 6.48 -8.90 18.52
C LEU A 11 7.38 -7.98 17.68
N GLU A 12 8.42 -7.40 18.28
CA GLU A 12 9.41 -6.61 17.54
C GLU A 12 10.17 -7.46 16.52
N ALA A 13 10.60 -8.67 16.90
CA ALA A 13 11.25 -9.63 16.01
C ALA A 13 10.32 -10.07 14.86
N VAL A 14 9.05 -10.33 15.14
CA VAL A 14 8.01 -10.64 14.13
C VAL A 14 7.83 -9.45 13.17
N GLY A 15 7.88 -8.23 13.67
CA GLY A 15 7.82 -7.01 12.85
C GLY A 15 9.02 -6.88 11.90
N VAL A 16 10.22 -7.21 12.36
CA VAL A 16 11.42 -7.29 11.50
C VAL A 16 11.26 -8.36 10.44
N LEU A 17 10.79 -9.54 10.82
CA LEU A 17 10.58 -10.65 9.89
C LEU A 17 9.54 -10.29 8.82
N ALA A 18 8.43 -9.68 9.19
CA ALA A 18 7.39 -9.25 8.25
C ALA A 18 7.96 -8.29 7.20
N ARG A 19 8.76 -7.30 7.62
CA ARG A 19 9.45 -6.38 6.71
C ARG A 19 10.45 -7.07 5.79
N ALA A 20 11.17 -8.07 6.29
CA ALA A 20 12.10 -8.85 5.47
C ALA A 20 11.37 -9.66 4.39
N VAL A 21 10.26 -10.32 4.76
CA VAL A 21 9.44 -11.09 3.81
C VAL A 21 8.83 -10.18 2.75
N GLU A 22 8.35 -8.99 3.13
CA GLU A 22 7.78 -8.02 2.18
C GLU A 22 8.80 -7.57 1.13
N ARG A 23 10.08 -7.42 1.51
CA ARG A 23 11.15 -7.02 0.59
C ARG A 23 11.63 -8.14 -0.33
N GLU A 24 11.69 -9.37 0.16
CA GLU A 24 12.12 -10.54 -0.63
C GLU A 24 10.96 -11.16 -1.43
N ARG A 25 9.74 -10.64 -1.27
CA ARG A 25 8.55 -11.22 -1.88
C ARG A 25 8.65 -11.20 -3.40
N VAL A 26 8.57 -12.38 -3.99
CA VAL A 26 8.37 -12.55 -5.43
C VAL A 26 6.88 -12.36 -5.78
N PRO A 27 6.55 -11.49 -6.76
CA PRO A 27 5.18 -11.37 -7.26
C PRO A 27 4.68 -12.72 -7.79
N GLY A 28 3.48 -13.14 -7.38
CA GLY A 28 2.86 -14.39 -7.83
C GLY A 28 2.98 -15.58 -6.87
N VAL A 29 3.90 -15.55 -5.90
CA VAL A 29 4.03 -16.61 -4.89
C VAL A 29 3.00 -16.40 -3.78
N LEU A 30 2.07 -17.34 -3.64
CA LEU A 30 0.95 -17.25 -2.70
C LEU A 30 1.44 -17.38 -1.25
N GLU A 31 2.38 -18.28 -1.02
CA GLU A 31 2.94 -18.62 0.29
C GLU A 31 3.59 -17.39 0.94
N CYS A 32 4.27 -16.56 0.16
CA CYS A 32 4.81 -15.28 0.63
C CYS A 32 3.70 -14.33 1.09
N ARG A 33 2.57 -14.27 0.38
CA ARG A 33 1.43 -13.43 0.77
C ARG A 33 0.78 -13.95 2.05
N LEU A 34 0.60 -15.27 2.14
CA LEU A 34 0.04 -15.93 3.31
C LEU A 34 0.92 -15.70 4.53
N LEU A 35 2.24 -15.82 4.38
CA LEU A 35 3.18 -15.56 5.46
C LEU A 35 3.11 -14.11 5.94
N VAL A 36 3.13 -13.12 5.03
CA VAL A 36 3.02 -11.70 5.41
C VAL A 36 1.71 -11.44 6.16
N ASN A 37 0.59 -11.99 5.68
CA ASN A 37 -0.70 -11.81 6.34
C ASN A 37 -0.73 -12.48 7.73
N ALA A 38 -0.17 -13.68 7.88
CA ALA A 38 -0.09 -14.38 9.16
C ALA A 38 0.80 -13.63 10.17
N LEU A 39 1.93 -13.09 9.72
CA LEU A 39 2.81 -12.25 10.55
C LEU A 39 2.10 -10.95 10.97
N ARG A 40 1.35 -10.30 10.07
CA ARG A 40 0.55 -9.11 10.42
C ARG A 40 -0.54 -9.42 11.45
N ARG A 41 -1.29 -10.51 11.28
CA ARG A 41 -2.27 -10.97 12.29
C ARG A 41 -1.63 -11.28 13.63
N THR A 42 -0.41 -11.78 13.63
CA THR A 42 0.37 -12.01 14.86
C THR A 42 0.67 -10.69 15.57
N LEU A 43 1.08 -9.65 14.84
CA LEU A 43 1.31 -8.31 15.38
C LEU A 43 0.02 -7.65 15.91
N ASP A 44 -1.09 -7.81 15.19
CA ASP A 44 -2.37 -7.20 15.56
C ASP A 44 -3.00 -7.87 16.79
N SER A 45 -2.92 -9.20 16.88
CA SER A 45 -3.57 -9.97 17.93
C SER A 45 -2.67 -10.24 19.15
N GLY A 46 -1.35 -10.25 18.95
CA GLY A 46 -0.37 -10.64 19.97
C GLY A 46 -0.50 -12.09 20.44
N ARG A 47 -1.18 -12.98 19.72
CA ARG A 47 -1.44 -14.36 20.15
C ARG A 47 -0.41 -15.34 19.61
N GLU A 48 0.06 -16.24 20.48
CA GLU A 48 0.96 -17.34 20.11
C GLU A 48 0.41 -18.26 19.01
N ARG A 49 -0.92 -18.41 18.93
CA ARG A 49 -1.57 -19.24 17.90
C ARG A 49 -1.29 -18.72 16.49
N GLU A 50 -1.38 -17.41 16.29
CA GLU A 50 -1.10 -16.78 14.99
C GLU A 50 0.39 -16.94 14.63
N LEU A 51 1.29 -16.82 15.62
CA LEU A 51 2.72 -17.06 15.41
C LEU A 51 3.00 -18.51 15.02
N THR A 52 2.26 -19.47 15.59
CA THR A 52 2.36 -20.89 15.24
C THR A 52 1.91 -21.13 13.79
N GLU A 53 0.84 -20.46 13.35
CA GLU A 53 0.38 -20.51 11.97
C GLU A 53 1.40 -19.90 11.01
N ALA A 54 1.92 -18.71 11.32
CA ALA A 54 2.98 -18.07 10.55
C ALA A 54 4.22 -18.97 10.44
N SER A 55 4.60 -19.66 11.53
CA SER A 55 5.71 -20.62 11.55
C SER A 55 5.45 -21.82 10.65
N ARG A 56 4.21 -22.32 10.58
CA ARG A 56 3.84 -23.39 9.63
C ARG A 56 3.97 -22.92 8.19
N VAL A 57 3.44 -21.76 7.85
CA VAL A 57 3.53 -21.21 6.47
C VAL A 57 4.98 -20.91 6.10
N PHE A 58 5.80 -20.42 7.03
CA PHE A 58 7.22 -20.22 6.77
C PHE A 58 7.92 -21.52 6.39
N ARG A 59 7.57 -22.65 7.03
CA ARG A 59 8.17 -23.95 6.72
C ARG A 59 7.79 -24.50 5.35
N THR A 60 6.66 -24.09 4.77
CA THR A 60 6.25 -24.52 3.43
C THR A 60 6.94 -23.74 2.32
N LEU A 61 7.61 -22.64 2.63
CA LEU A 61 8.42 -21.91 1.65
C LEU A 61 9.62 -22.72 1.20
N ASP A 62 10.04 -22.44 -0.04
CA ASP A 62 11.28 -22.96 -0.61
C ASP A 62 12.49 -22.68 0.30
N ALA A 63 13.41 -23.63 0.39
CA ALA A 63 14.55 -23.56 1.29
C ALA A 63 15.45 -22.35 1.00
N GLU A 64 15.76 -22.08 -0.26
CA GLU A 64 16.60 -20.94 -0.65
C GLU A 64 15.91 -19.61 -0.34
N LEU A 65 14.59 -19.55 -0.54
CA LEU A 65 13.81 -18.37 -0.22
C LEU A 65 13.78 -18.10 1.30
N ARG A 66 13.64 -19.15 2.13
CA ARG A 66 13.72 -19.01 3.59
C ARG A 66 15.09 -18.49 4.02
N GLU A 67 16.17 -18.98 3.43
CA GLU A 67 17.53 -18.52 3.74
C GLU A 67 17.71 -17.04 3.40
N ARG A 68 17.25 -16.59 2.22
CA ARG A 68 17.26 -15.17 1.85
C ARG A 68 16.47 -14.31 2.82
N ILE A 69 15.27 -14.74 3.20
CA ILE A 69 14.43 -14.04 4.18
C ILE A 69 15.15 -13.92 5.54
N VAL A 70 15.77 -15.00 6.03
CA VAL A 70 16.49 -15.00 7.32
C VAL A 70 17.72 -14.10 7.26
N ALA A 71 18.51 -14.18 6.19
CA ALA A 71 19.66 -13.31 5.98
C ALA A 71 19.23 -11.83 5.99
N ARG A 72 18.15 -11.51 5.28
CA ARG A 72 17.57 -10.16 5.23
C ARG A 72 17.06 -9.71 6.59
N ALA A 73 16.31 -10.56 7.29
CA ALA A 73 15.79 -10.26 8.63
C ALA A 73 16.92 -9.95 9.63
N ARG A 74 18.07 -10.65 9.53
CA ARG A 74 19.26 -10.35 10.36
C ARG A 74 19.83 -8.97 10.05
N VAL A 75 19.94 -8.60 8.78
CA VAL A 75 20.41 -7.26 8.37
C VAL A 75 19.47 -6.17 8.88
N GLU A 76 18.16 -6.38 8.76
CA GLU A 76 17.14 -5.45 9.24
C GLU A 76 17.15 -5.32 10.77
N ALA A 77 17.30 -6.43 11.50
CA ALA A 77 17.43 -6.43 12.95
C ALA A 77 18.65 -5.63 13.41
N GLN A 78 19.80 -5.83 12.75
CA GLN A 78 21.02 -5.09 13.05
C GLN A 78 20.87 -3.59 12.74
N ALA A 79 20.22 -3.24 11.63
CA ALA A 79 19.95 -1.85 11.29
C ALA A 79 19.04 -1.20 12.35
N GLN A 80 17.98 -1.89 12.77
CA GLN A 80 17.06 -1.41 13.80
C GLN A 80 17.76 -1.25 15.17
N ALA A 81 18.59 -2.22 15.57
CA ALA A 81 19.37 -2.13 16.81
C ALA A 81 20.33 -0.93 16.80
N ARG A 82 20.99 -0.65 15.67
CA ARG A 82 21.83 0.55 15.51
C ARG A 82 21.00 1.83 15.61
N SER A 83 19.84 1.90 14.96
CA SER A 83 18.96 3.07 15.08
C SER A 83 18.44 3.32 16.49
N HIS A 84 18.23 2.27 17.29
CA HIS A 84 17.88 2.41 18.71
C HIS A 84 19.07 2.86 19.57
N ALA A 85 20.27 2.35 19.32
CA ALA A 85 21.48 2.77 20.03
C ALA A 85 21.88 4.23 19.74
N LEU A 86 21.56 4.75 18.55
CA LEU A 86 21.78 6.14 18.15
C LEU A 86 20.72 7.13 18.66
N ARG A 87 19.72 6.68 19.42
CA ARG A 87 18.80 7.55 20.17
C ARG A 87 19.14 7.51 21.67
N PRO A 88 20.21 8.17 22.13
CA PRO A 88 20.29 8.54 23.54
C PRO A 88 19.22 9.60 23.81
N ASP A 89 18.67 9.57 25.02
CA ASP A 89 17.66 10.48 25.57
C ASP A 89 17.65 11.89 24.95
N ALA A 90 16.51 12.26 24.37
CA ALA A 90 16.20 13.65 24.06
C ALA A 90 15.91 14.40 25.38
N VAL A 91 17.00 14.70 26.10
CA VAL A 91 17.07 15.75 27.10
C VAL A 91 16.63 17.06 26.44
N THR A 92 15.57 17.65 27.03
CA THR A 92 15.13 19.05 26.93
C THR A 92 15.93 19.95 25.98
N VAL A 93 15.37 20.22 24.80
CA VAL A 93 15.72 21.40 24.01
C VAL A 93 14.58 22.40 24.19
N GLU A 94 14.76 23.36 25.09
CA GLU A 94 14.00 24.61 25.05
C GLU A 94 14.27 25.30 23.71
N VAL A 95 13.20 25.55 22.96
CA VAL A 95 13.24 26.32 21.71
C VAL A 95 12.81 27.75 22.03
N PRO A 96 13.67 28.77 21.89
CA PRO A 96 13.23 30.16 21.92
C PRO A 96 12.56 30.54 20.58
N PRO A 97 11.48 31.36 20.57
CA PRO A 97 10.76 31.70 19.35
C PRO A 97 11.34 32.95 18.71
N VAL A 98 11.74 32.89 17.43
CA VAL A 98 12.14 34.09 16.66
C VAL A 98 11.50 34.08 15.27
N THR A 99 10.36 34.78 15.21
CA THR A 99 9.83 35.67 14.14
C THR A 99 10.02 35.34 12.65
N ALA A 100 8.88 35.04 12.01
CA ALA A 100 8.32 35.58 10.76
C ALA A 100 9.24 36.27 9.72
N ARG A 101 9.17 35.79 8.46
CA ARG A 101 9.10 36.65 7.26
C ARG A 101 8.20 36.06 6.16
N ARG A 102 7.51 36.98 5.48
CA ARG A 102 6.37 36.88 4.54
C ARG A 102 6.72 36.31 3.13
N PRO A 103 5.72 36.04 2.27
CA PRO A 103 5.81 35.14 1.13
C PRO A 103 6.29 35.82 -0.15
N GLN A 104 6.95 35.06 -1.02
CA GLN A 104 7.12 35.42 -2.43
C GLN A 104 6.36 34.46 -3.33
N GLN A 105 5.51 35.07 -4.14
CA GLN A 105 4.65 34.45 -5.13
C GLN A 105 5.37 34.44 -6.49
N ALA A 106 4.98 33.44 -7.29
CA ALA A 106 5.11 33.33 -8.75
C ALA A 106 6.47 32.93 -9.36
N LYS A 107 6.54 31.71 -9.92
CA LYS A 107 6.25 31.45 -11.35
C LYS A 107 6.28 29.95 -11.64
N GLY A 108 5.45 29.55 -12.61
CA GLY A 108 5.02 28.18 -12.86
C GLY A 108 6.12 27.13 -12.97
N SER A 109 5.95 26.06 -12.20
CA SER A 109 6.51 24.76 -12.52
C SER A 109 5.35 23.82 -12.84
N ALA A 110 5.24 23.46 -14.10
CA ALA A 110 4.31 22.48 -14.65
C ALA A 110 4.64 21.07 -14.15
N GLY A 111 4.46 20.81 -12.85
CA GLY A 111 4.70 19.50 -12.22
C GLY A 111 3.70 19.14 -11.11
N SER A 112 2.71 19.98 -10.82
CA SER A 112 1.82 19.83 -9.65
C SER A 112 0.45 19.20 -9.93
N ASN A 113 0.25 18.56 -11.10
CA ASN A 113 -1.03 17.90 -11.41
C ASN A 113 -1.02 16.38 -11.14
N PHE A 114 0.15 15.75 -11.12
CA PHE A 114 0.27 14.30 -10.93
C PHE A 114 0.15 13.89 -9.45
N LEU A 115 0.83 14.62 -8.56
CA LEU A 115 0.78 14.34 -7.12
C LEU A 115 -0.55 14.78 -6.47
N ALA A 116 -1.26 15.72 -7.07
CA ALA A 116 -2.62 16.10 -6.67
C ALA A 116 -3.64 15.01 -7.03
N ALA A 117 -3.45 14.31 -8.17
CA ALA A 117 -4.31 13.22 -8.60
C ALA A 117 -4.15 11.95 -7.74
N LEU A 118 -2.96 11.70 -7.19
CA LEU A 118 -2.68 10.55 -6.32
C LEU A 118 -3.17 10.73 -4.88
N ASN A 119 -3.27 11.96 -4.38
CA ASN A 119 -3.70 12.26 -3.01
C ASN A 119 -5.23 12.48 -2.86
N GLY A 120 -6.03 12.22 -3.89
CA GLY A 120 -7.50 12.26 -3.80
C GLY A 120 -8.13 13.65 -3.62
N LEU A 121 -7.33 14.72 -3.60
CA LEU A 121 -7.80 16.10 -3.49
C LEU A 121 -8.16 16.64 -4.88
N ARG A 122 -9.35 16.27 -5.34
CA ARG A 122 -9.98 16.79 -6.56
C ARG A 122 -10.21 18.31 -6.41
N PRO A 123 -9.73 19.16 -7.33
CA PRO A 123 -10.18 20.55 -7.38
C PRO A 123 -11.63 20.59 -7.85
N ALA A 124 -12.50 21.14 -7.02
CA ALA A 124 -13.90 21.39 -7.32
C ALA A 124 -14.05 22.73 -8.07
N ALA A 125 -14.10 22.66 -9.41
CA ALA A 125 -14.77 23.61 -10.33
C ALA A 125 -14.52 23.08 -11.76
N SER A 126 -15.47 22.88 -12.68
CA SER A 126 -16.85 23.33 -12.80
C SER A 126 -17.67 22.28 -13.59
N GLY A 127 -18.96 22.19 -13.28
CA GLY A 127 -20.03 22.13 -14.29
C GLY A 127 -20.13 20.97 -15.27
N LYS A 128 -21.20 20.17 -15.06
CA LYS A 128 -22.00 19.41 -16.05
C LYS A 128 -21.55 17.97 -16.41
N SER A 129 -22.05 17.04 -15.60
CA SER A 129 -22.58 15.72 -15.99
C SER A 129 -21.84 14.96 -17.11
N SER A 130 -20.63 14.50 -16.81
CA SER A 130 -19.93 13.48 -17.61
C SER A 130 -20.79 12.21 -17.82
N ARG A 131 -21.67 11.90 -16.85
CA ARG A 131 -22.61 10.78 -16.93
C ARG A 131 -23.79 11.04 -17.89
N GLY A 132 -24.26 12.29 -17.99
CA GLY A 132 -25.27 12.71 -18.97
C GLY A 132 -24.70 12.73 -20.38
N ALA A 133 -23.52 13.32 -20.56
CA ALA A 133 -22.84 13.33 -21.87
C ALA A 133 -22.49 11.92 -22.37
N ALA A 134 -22.10 11.00 -21.48
CA ALA A 134 -21.88 9.60 -21.84
C ALA A 134 -23.18 8.89 -22.22
N LYS A 135 -24.29 9.15 -21.51
CA LYS A 135 -25.60 8.57 -21.80
C LYS A 135 -26.18 9.07 -23.13
N ASP A 136 -26.03 10.36 -23.43
CA ASP A 136 -26.50 10.94 -24.68
C ASP A 136 -25.71 10.41 -25.89
N ARG A 137 -24.39 10.20 -25.74
CA ARG A 137 -23.55 9.56 -26.78
C ARG A 137 -23.96 8.11 -27.04
N LEU A 138 -24.27 7.36 -25.99
CA LEU A 138 -24.76 5.98 -26.09
C LEU A 138 -26.11 5.93 -26.82
N ARG A 139 -27.02 6.85 -26.49
CA ARG A 139 -28.33 6.93 -27.14
C ARG A 139 -28.21 7.28 -28.63
N ALA A 140 -27.39 8.27 -28.97
CA ALA A 140 -27.11 8.63 -30.35
C ALA A 140 -26.44 7.50 -31.16
N ALA A 141 -25.57 6.70 -30.53
CA ALA A 141 -24.95 5.54 -31.18
C ALA A 141 -25.98 4.44 -31.48
N VAL A 142 -26.89 4.15 -30.55
CA VAL A 142 -27.96 3.16 -30.74
C VAL A 142 -28.94 3.60 -31.84
N ASP A 143 -29.29 4.88 -31.89
CA ASP A 143 -30.19 5.40 -32.93
C ASP A 143 -29.52 5.38 -34.33
N ASN A 144 -28.22 5.63 -34.41
CA ASN A 144 -27.47 5.45 -35.66
C ASN A 144 -27.40 3.98 -36.10
N GLN A 145 -27.28 3.06 -35.16
CA GLN A 145 -27.25 1.63 -35.47
C GLN A 145 -28.61 1.15 -36.01
N ARG A 146 -29.72 1.60 -35.42
CA ARG A 146 -31.08 1.31 -35.93
C ARG A 146 -31.33 1.86 -37.33
N LYS A 147 -30.85 3.08 -37.63
CA LYS A 147 -30.94 3.66 -38.99
C LYS A 147 -30.08 2.93 -40.02
N LEU A 148 -28.99 2.30 -39.59
CA LEU A 148 -28.13 1.50 -40.46
C LEU A 148 -28.76 0.13 -40.73
N ASP A 149 -29.40 -0.49 -39.75
CA ASP A 149 -30.22 -1.70 -39.93
C ASP A 149 -31.42 -1.45 -40.85
N GLU A 150 -32.15 -0.34 -40.68
CA GLU A 150 -33.26 0.04 -41.59
C GLU A 150 -32.79 0.35 -43.03
N ARG A 151 -31.53 0.74 -43.24
CA ARG A 151 -30.93 0.94 -44.58
C ARG A 151 -30.43 -0.35 -45.23
N LEU A 152 -30.32 -1.43 -44.45
CA LEU A 152 -29.86 -2.74 -44.90
C LEU A 152 -31.01 -3.73 -45.13
N GLU A 153 -32.26 -3.31 -44.94
CA GLU A 153 -33.42 -3.98 -45.54
C GLU A 153 -33.45 -3.62 -47.04
N PRO A 154 -33.05 -4.52 -47.96
CA PRO A 154 -33.30 -4.31 -49.37
C PRO A 154 -34.81 -4.36 -49.58
N THR A 155 -35.35 -3.31 -50.18
CA THR A 155 -36.64 -3.37 -50.89
C THR A 155 -36.55 -4.52 -51.90
N LEU A 156 -37.02 -5.69 -51.52
CA LEU A 156 -37.42 -6.76 -52.42
C LEU A 156 -38.92 -6.57 -52.67
N ASP A 157 -39.22 -5.62 -53.55
CA ASP A 157 -40.32 -5.64 -54.54
C ASP A 157 -40.19 -4.41 -55.46
#